data_AF-A0A933PF70-F1
#
_entry.id   AF-A0A933PF70-F1
#
_cell.length_a   1.000
_cell.length_b   1.000
_cell.length_c   1.000
_cell.angle_alpha   90.00
_cell.angle_beta   90.00
_cell.angle_gamma   90.00
#
_symmetry.space_group_name_H-M   'P 1'
#
loop_
_entity.id
_entity.type
_entity.pdbx_description
1 polymer ?
#
loop_
_entity_poly.entity_id
_entity_poly.type
_entity_poly.pdbx_seq_one_letter_code
_entity_poly.pdbx_strand_id
1 'polypeptide(L)'
;MAGGRDRVDRWIQEVAGWGARLWPRRPGPPEPPVRAVGVYETEGLSVRIEDFVAPAPVPAPVVQQTTSAPAGSQTQDDVRGAAPAGGLSGGQPRSGGSGPDADPGTDPGTDPDADTGADADPQTAPTDEGPPDARPGVAQDEAARVRRLRAAAVVVVLGLVVTVGVREAVLRRPPTVADLMRRAGWSSAQPLKVGVNGDIPGVSSCVRQATPAGETGPGDLQAQRELLCTGFDADIAGYVAEWLGMRIEYHTVVPEQRATLTSTERVPGEDGSRPVGLDLVAAGYSITAEREHSVVFAGPYLKTEAAVLTRVGVPYIPDLQTLADRIRSGELVGRVCTVGTATSEQYLEQARFDPWMLSIQLNNSSCVRRLLAPRTGTRDDVVAAFTDAALLAGFQALHPGELVMHNVTNQRPEAWGIAVGVVRRDAPYEPGSQEEPVDDRCDAPDARIDDKVRARRQLVLLALDDLRGTPGSLSRWNTSFGRMVNAEGAAAAPDGAPAQPIAEAVQPAPAGLCPVRRWPWESGGAIGAGTS
;
A
#
# COMPACT_ATOMS: atom_id res chain seq x y z
N MET A 1 -39.69 35.54 66.94
CA MET A 1 -38.43 34.80 66.70
C MET A 1 -38.23 34.68 65.19
N ALA A 2 -37.69 35.75 64.62
CA ALA A 2 -37.31 35.88 63.21
C ALA A 2 -35.78 35.88 63.18
N GLY A 3 -35.16 34.87 62.55
CA GLY A 3 -33.71 34.71 62.55
C GLY A 3 -33.18 33.40 61.96
N GLY A 4 -33.98 32.72 61.13
CA GLY A 4 -33.63 31.41 60.55
C GLY A 4 -33.62 31.34 59.02
N ARG A 5 -34.27 32.26 58.30
CA ARG A 5 -34.30 32.27 56.83
C ARG A 5 -33.10 33.00 56.21
N ASP A 6 -32.66 34.10 56.82
CA ASP A 6 -31.53 34.91 56.32
C ASP A 6 -30.16 34.22 56.37
N ARG A 7 -30.05 33.07 57.05
CA ARG A 7 -28.81 32.28 57.14
C ARG A 7 -28.68 31.22 56.04
N VAL A 8 -29.80 30.75 55.49
CA VAL A 8 -29.82 29.77 54.39
C VAL A 8 -29.64 30.48 53.05
N ASP A 9 -30.29 31.64 52.86
CA ASP A 9 -30.15 32.43 51.63
C ASP A 9 -28.75 33.02 51.47
N ARG A 10 -28.06 33.32 52.59
CA ARG A 10 -26.66 33.80 52.58
C ARG A 10 -25.66 32.69 52.24
N TRP A 11 -25.93 31.45 52.66
CA TRP A 11 -25.10 30.29 52.32
C TRP A 11 -25.28 29.88 50.84
N ILE A 12 -26.50 29.96 50.31
CA ILE A 12 -26.79 29.68 48.88
C ILE A 12 -26.13 30.73 47.96
N GLN A 13 -26.10 32.00 48.36
CA GLN A 13 -25.42 33.08 47.61
C GLN A 13 -23.88 32.96 47.67
N GLU A 14 -23.30 32.51 48.78
CA GLU A 14 -21.84 32.30 48.90
C GLU A 14 -21.34 31.07 48.12
N VAL A 15 -22.15 30.00 48.01
CA VAL A 15 -21.81 28.81 47.22
C VAL A 15 -21.97 29.07 45.71
N ALA A 16 -22.94 29.91 45.30
CA ALA A 16 -23.10 30.33 43.91
C ALA A 16 -21.99 31.29 43.42
N GLY A 17 -21.31 32.00 44.33
CA GLY A 17 -20.23 32.94 44.01
C GLY A 17 -18.85 32.33 43.75
N TRP A 18 -18.63 31.05 44.13
CA TRP A 18 -17.35 30.35 43.93
C TRP A 18 -17.24 29.59 42.60
N GLY A 19 -18.36 29.35 41.90
CA GLY A 19 -18.38 28.70 40.58
C GLY A 19 -18.03 29.61 39.39
N ALA A 20 -17.99 30.93 39.59
CA ALA A 20 -17.83 31.92 38.52
C ALA A 20 -16.37 32.37 38.26
N ARG A 21 -15.37 31.72 38.86
CA ARG A 21 -13.94 32.07 38.70
C ARG A 21 -13.04 30.96 38.13
N LEU A 22 -13.60 29.86 37.63
CA LEU A 22 -12.82 28.76 37.05
C LEU A 22 -13.34 28.21 35.70
N TRP A 23 -14.21 28.93 34.99
CA TRP A 23 -14.60 28.58 33.61
C TRP A 23 -14.40 29.76 32.65
N PRO A 24 -13.60 29.63 31.58
CA PRO A 24 -13.59 30.63 30.52
C PRO A 24 -14.95 30.67 29.83
N ARG A 25 -15.40 31.88 29.48
CA ARG A 25 -16.62 32.15 28.73
C ARG A 25 -16.64 31.31 27.44
N ARG A 26 -17.77 30.65 27.15
CA ARG A 26 -18.03 30.07 25.82
C ARG A 26 -17.92 31.19 24.78
N PRO A 27 -17.18 31.01 23.66
CA PRO A 27 -17.29 31.93 22.53
C PRO A 27 -18.73 31.91 22.00
N GLY A 28 -19.21 33.09 21.57
CA GLY A 28 -20.49 33.21 20.90
C GLY A 28 -20.53 32.41 19.60
N PRO A 29 -21.71 32.28 18.96
CA PRO A 29 -21.82 31.62 17.67
C PRO A 29 -20.86 32.28 16.67
N PRO A 30 -20.14 31.50 15.83
CA PRO A 30 -19.21 32.05 14.87
C PRO A 30 -19.97 32.99 13.91
N GLU A 31 -19.38 34.15 13.65
CA GLU A 31 -19.81 35.01 12.55
C GLU A 31 -19.81 34.20 11.24
N PRO A 32 -20.77 34.42 10.32
CA PRO A 32 -20.74 33.76 9.02
C PRO A 32 -19.41 34.09 8.33
N PRO A 33 -18.77 33.12 7.66
CA PRO A 33 -17.47 33.33 7.05
C PRO A 33 -17.55 34.50 6.06
N VAL A 34 -16.68 35.48 6.28
CA VAL A 34 -16.36 36.52 5.30
C VAL A 34 -15.95 35.82 4.01
N ARG A 35 -16.61 36.16 2.90
CA ARG A 35 -16.19 35.76 1.55
C ARG A 35 -14.75 36.24 1.31
N ALA A 36 -13.79 35.36 1.51
CA ALA A 36 -12.44 35.57 1.01
C ALA A 36 -12.43 35.19 -0.48
N VAL A 37 -12.63 36.20 -1.34
CA VAL A 37 -12.40 36.06 -2.78
C VAL A 37 -10.88 36.08 -2.99
N GLY A 38 -10.27 34.90 -3.00
CA GLY A 38 -8.89 34.74 -3.44
C GLY A 38 -8.85 34.60 -4.97
N VAL A 39 -8.34 35.61 -5.65
CA VAL A 39 -7.94 35.48 -7.06
C VAL A 39 -6.58 34.80 -7.08
N TYR A 40 -6.50 33.62 -7.71
CA TYR A 40 -5.24 32.95 -7.95
C TYR A 40 -4.77 33.24 -9.38
N GLU A 41 -3.63 33.91 -9.48
CA GLU A 41 -2.82 33.98 -10.68
C GLU A 41 -1.87 32.77 -10.65
N THR A 42 -2.23 31.73 -11.40
CA THR A 42 -1.22 30.83 -11.96
C THR A 42 -1.01 31.28 -13.39
N GLU A 43 0.23 31.32 -13.87
CA GLU A 43 0.59 31.80 -15.21
C GLU A 43 -0.38 31.27 -16.28
N GLY A 44 -1.38 32.09 -16.62
CA GLY A 44 -2.35 31.85 -17.69
C GLY A 44 -3.74 31.29 -17.35
N LEU A 45 -4.11 30.96 -16.10
CA LEU A 45 -5.49 30.52 -15.80
C LEU A 45 -6.03 31.13 -14.51
N SER A 46 -7.12 31.89 -14.63
CA SER A 46 -7.94 32.34 -13.50
C SER A 46 -9.22 31.49 -13.45
N VAL A 47 -9.34 30.64 -12.44
CA VAL A 47 -10.57 29.87 -12.19
C VAL A 47 -11.23 30.46 -10.95
N ARG A 48 -12.46 30.97 -11.10
CA ARG A 48 -13.29 31.33 -9.94
C ARG A 48 -13.95 30.07 -9.42
N ILE A 49 -13.52 29.63 -8.25
CA ILE A 49 -14.19 28.56 -7.50
C ILE A 49 -15.34 29.21 -6.72
N GLU A 50 -16.45 29.52 -7.39
CA GLU A 50 -17.70 29.89 -6.71
C GLU A 50 -18.73 28.74 -6.73
N ASP A 51 -18.50 27.68 -7.52
CA ASP A 51 -19.53 26.66 -7.80
C ASP A 51 -19.35 25.30 -7.09
N PHE A 52 -18.29 25.09 -6.29
CA PHE A 52 -18.15 23.89 -5.47
C PHE A 52 -18.63 24.15 -4.04
N VAL A 53 -19.95 24.21 -3.86
CA VAL A 53 -20.59 24.15 -2.54
C VAL A 53 -20.76 22.69 -2.16
N ALA A 54 -20.01 22.23 -1.15
CA ALA A 54 -20.32 20.97 -0.49
C ALA A 54 -21.78 21.01 0.01
N PRO A 55 -22.63 20.00 -0.27
CA PRO A 55 -23.97 19.98 0.29
C PRO A 55 -23.89 20.04 1.81
N ALA A 56 -24.74 20.88 2.42
CA ALA A 56 -24.83 21.01 3.86
C ALA A 56 -25.10 19.62 4.50
N PRO A 57 -24.51 19.32 5.67
CA PRO A 57 -24.74 18.05 6.34
C PRO A 57 -26.23 17.85 6.62
N VAL A 58 -26.74 16.70 6.19
CA VAL A 58 -28.11 16.26 6.48
C VAL A 58 -28.27 16.17 8.00
N PRO A 59 -29.25 16.83 8.63
CA PRO A 59 -29.46 16.72 10.06
C PRO A 59 -29.82 15.29 10.43
N ALA A 60 -29.16 14.76 11.47
CA ALA A 60 -29.42 13.44 12.00
C ALA A 60 -30.91 13.27 12.37
N PRO A 61 -31.51 12.08 12.18
CA PRO A 61 -32.89 11.84 12.56
C PRO A 61 -33.06 12.04 14.07
N VAL A 62 -34.09 12.81 14.43
CA VAL A 62 -34.51 13.05 15.81
C VAL A 62 -35.03 11.72 16.38
N VAL A 63 -34.21 11.08 17.21
CA VAL A 63 -34.62 9.93 18.03
C VAL A 63 -35.52 10.44 19.14
N GLN A 64 -36.81 10.13 19.07
CA GLN A 64 -37.73 10.34 20.19
C GLN A 64 -37.33 9.44 21.36
N GLN A 65 -36.91 10.05 22.47
CA GLN A 65 -36.65 9.34 23.72
C GLN A 65 -37.97 8.88 24.33
N THR A 66 -38.28 7.59 24.23
CA THR A 66 -39.26 6.95 25.12
C THR A 66 -38.58 6.61 26.44
N THR A 67 -39.05 7.24 27.51
CA THR A 67 -38.63 7.02 28.89
C THR A 67 -39.06 5.63 29.37
N SER A 68 -38.11 4.82 29.84
CA SER A 68 -38.37 3.62 30.66
C SER A 68 -37.36 3.59 31.79
N ALA A 69 -37.83 3.64 33.02
CA ALA A 69 -37.03 3.59 34.24
C ALA A 69 -36.43 2.19 34.50
N PRO A 70 -35.32 2.07 35.25
CA PRO A 70 -34.59 0.82 35.42
C PRO A 70 -35.06 0.01 36.64
N ALA A 71 -35.09 -1.31 36.50
CA ALA A 71 -35.09 -2.26 37.60
C ALA A 71 -33.65 -2.74 37.84
N GLY A 72 -33.20 -2.67 39.10
CA GLY A 72 -31.83 -3.01 39.49
C GLY A 72 -31.64 -4.47 39.94
N SER A 73 -30.36 -4.84 40.03
CA SER A 73 -29.77 -5.88 40.90
C SER A 73 -28.25 -5.72 40.76
N GLN A 74 -27.51 -5.32 41.81
CA GLN A 74 -26.77 -6.21 42.73
C GLN A 74 -25.73 -7.11 42.02
N THR A 75 -24.49 -7.37 42.44
CA THR A 75 -23.44 -6.86 43.38
C THR A 75 -22.26 -7.85 43.21
N GLN A 76 -21.06 -7.52 43.73
CA GLN A 76 -19.90 -8.43 44.01
C GLN A 76 -19.03 -8.87 42.79
N ASP A 77 -17.70 -8.97 42.86
CA ASP A 77 -16.72 -8.83 43.96
C ASP A 77 -15.30 -8.56 43.41
N ASP A 78 -14.48 -7.95 44.27
CA ASP A 78 -13.03 -7.71 44.19
C ASP A 78 -12.17 -8.98 44.05
N VAL A 79 -11.07 -8.95 43.29
CA VAL A 79 -9.77 -9.58 43.69
C VAL A 79 -8.54 -8.82 43.15
N ARG A 80 -7.62 -8.55 44.07
CA ARG A 80 -6.23 -8.04 44.03
C ARG A 80 -5.35 -8.79 42.99
N GLY A 81 -4.34 -8.23 42.31
CA GLY A 81 -3.19 -7.44 42.79
C GLY A 81 -1.96 -8.34 42.97
N ALA A 82 -0.90 -8.21 42.14
CA ALA A 82 0.51 -8.49 42.50
C ALA A 82 1.49 -8.25 41.32
N ALA A 83 2.44 -7.34 41.51
CA ALA A 83 3.78 -7.35 40.91
C ALA A 83 4.73 -8.18 41.80
N PRO A 84 5.96 -8.52 41.36
CA PRO A 84 7.08 -7.67 41.74
C PRO A 84 8.26 -7.59 40.74
N ALA A 85 9.20 -6.70 41.10
CA ALA A 85 10.46 -6.36 40.44
C ALA A 85 11.69 -7.14 40.97
N GLY A 86 12.82 -7.00 40.27
CA GLY A 86 14.20 -7.32 40.69
C GLY A 86 14.96 -8.09 39.60
N GLY A 87 16.16 -7.75 39.10
CA GLY A 87 17.27 -6.93 39.61
C GLY A 87 18.53 -7.80 39.81
N LEU A 88 19.71 -7.27 39.45
CA LEU A 88 21.11 -7.79 39.58
C LEU A 88 21.67 -8.45 38.30
N SER A 89 22.73 -7.98 37.61
CA SER A 89 24.06 -7.35 37.91
C SER A 89 25.20 -8.35 38.17
N GLY A 90 26.33 -8.11 37.47
CA GLY A 90 27.64 -8.77 37.58
C GLY A 90 28.03 -9.47 36.26
N GLY A 91 29.20 -9.33 35.66
CA GLY A 91 30.47 -8.68 35.98
C GLY A 91 31.50 -9.20 34.95
N GLN A 92 32.37 -8.33 34.45
CA GLN A 92 33.52 -8.60 33.57
C GLN A 92 34.59 -9.51 34.26
N PRO A 93 35.60 -10.12 33.58
CA PRO A 93 36.55 -9.43 32.69
C PRO A 93 37.23 -10.22 31.53
N ARG A 94 38.10 -9.46 30.85
CA ARG A 94 39.02 -9.64 29.70
C ARG A 94 39.89 -10.91 29.61
N SER A 95 40.14 -11.33 28.36
CA SER A 95 41.44 -11.68 27.72
C SER A 95 41.13 -12.15 26.28
N GLY A 96 41.71 -11.68 25.17
CA GLY A 96 43.11 -11.45 24.83
C GLY A 96 43.67 -12.68 24.10
N GLY A 97 43.84 -12.63 22.77
CA GLY A 97 44.55 -13.69 22.03
C GLY A 97 44.23 -13.76 20.53
N SER A 98 45.17 -13.32 19.71
CA SER A 98 45.22 -13.43 18.25
C SER A 98 45.70 -14.83 17.80
N GLY A 99 45.29 -15.31 16.63
CA GLY A 99 46.00 -16.37 15.89
C GLY A 99 45.19 -17.01 14.75
N PRO A 100 45.81 -17.39 13.61
CA PRO A 100 45.15 -17.49 12.31
C PRO A 100 44.93 -18.93 11.79
N ASP A 101 44.17 -19.01 10.68
CA ASP A 101 44.19 -19.95 9.54
C ASP A 101 44.76 -21.37 9.71
N ALA A 102 43.93 -22.38 9.40
CA ALA A 102 44.21 -23.40 8.38
C ALA A 102 43.06 -24.44 8.27
N ASP A 103 42.62 -24.67 7.03
CA ASP A 103 42.02 -25.89 6.46
C ASP A 103 42.91 -27.14 6.75
N PRO A 104 42.56 -28.43 6.47
CA PRO A 104 41.58 -29.00 5.54
C PRO A 104 40.67 -30.07 6.20
N GLY A 105 39.58 -30.61 5.63
CA GLY A 105 39.46 -31.30 4.35
C GLY A 105 39.57 -32.82 4.56
N THR A 106 38.43 -33.50 4.35
CA THR A 106 38.23 -34.87 3.84
C THR A 106 38.86 -36.07 4.56
N ASP A 107 38.00 -37.00 5.00
CA ASP A 107 38.12 -38.41 4.59
C ASP A 107 36.76 -39.15 4.66
N PRO A 108 36.36 -39.93 3.63
CA PRO A 108 35.25 -40.86 3.66
C PRO A 108 35.74 -42.31 3.77
N GLY A 109 35.26 -43.06 4.77
CA GLY A 109 35.58 -44.48 4.95
C GLY A 109 34.35 -45.36 4.84
N THR A 110 34.20 -46.02 3.69
CA THR A 110 33.31 -47.18 3.49
C THR A 110 34.22 -48.34 3.10
N ASP A 111 34.31 -49.35 3.96
CA ASP A 111 34.80 -50.69 3.63
C ASP A 111 33.58 -51.61 3.50
N PRO A 112 33.65 -52.64 2.63
CA PRO A 112 33.83 -53.97 3.22
C PRO A 112 34.68 -54.94 2.38
N ASP A 113 34.95 -56.09 3.02
CA ASP A 113 35.35 -57.39 2.47
C ASP A 113 36.84 -57.54 2.09
N ALA A 114 37.53 -58.67 2.27
CA ALA A 114 37.30 -59.96 2.92
C ALA A 114 38.64 -60.73 2.90
N ASP A 115 38.72 -61.80 3.71
CA ASP A 115 39.62 -62.97 3.59
C ASP A 115 41.15 -62.72 3.78
N THR A 116 41.98 -63.61 4.34
CA THR A 116 41.97 -65.08 4.46
C THR A 116 43.05 -65.51 5.48
N GLY A 117 42.81 -66.63 6.18
CA GLY A 117 43.81 -67.63 6.61
C GLY A 117 44.83 -67.25 7.71
N ALA A 118 45.42 -68.15 8.47
CA ALA A 118 45.26 -69.59 8.70
C ALA A 118 46.12 -69.93 9.95
N ASP A 119 45.83 -71.09 10.53
CA ASP A 119 46.76 -71.97 11.25
C ASP A 119 47.03 -71.84 12.77
N ALA A 120 47.03 -73.05 13.33
CA ALA A 120 47.76 -73.58 14.48
C ALA A 120 47.07 -73.56 15.86
N ASP A 121 46.33 -74.65 16.06
CA ASP A 121 46.09 -75.33 17.34
C ASP A 121 47.43 -75.72 18.01
N PRO A 122 47.52 -75.74 19.37
CA PRO A 122 47.55 -77.07 19.99
C PRO A 122 46.77 -77.19 21.31
N GLN A 123 45.93 -78.22 21.34
CA GLN A 123 45.56 -79.10 22.46
C GLN A 123 46.26 -78.86 23.81
N THR A 124 45.45 -78.56 24.83
CA THR A 124 45.67 -79.02 26.21
C THR A 124 44.35 -79.50 26.83
N ALA A 125 44.48 -80.54 27.65
CA ALA A 125 43.47 -81.48 28.09
C ALA A 125 42.59 -80.94 29.26
N PRO A 126 41.56 -81.69 29.70
CA PRO A 126 40.34 -81.15 30.30
C PRO A 126 40.44 -80.97 31.82
N THR A 127 39.95 -79.84 32.31
CA THR A 127 39.59 -79.67 33.73
C THR A 127 38.08 -79.62 33.87
N ASP A 128 37.59 -80.71 34.45
CA ASP A 128 36.25 -80.93 34.98
C ASP A 128 36.03 -79.96 36.17
N GLU A 129 35.44 -78.80 35.89
CA GLU A 129 34.87 -77.91 36.91
C GLU A 129 33.35 -77.89 36.73
N GLY A 130 32.65 -78.36 37.77
CA GLY A 130 31.20 -78.50 37.80
C GLY A 130 30.45 -77.18 37.55
N PRO A 131 29.18 -77.27 37.13
CA PRO A 131 28.39 -76.10 36.78
C PRO A 131 28.27 -75.17 37.99
N PRO A 132 28.72 -73.90 37.90
CA PRO A 132 28.37 -72.94 38.93
C PRO A 132 26.86 -72.75 38.87
N ASP A 133 26.19 -73.01 40.00
CA ASP A 133 24.77 -72.73 40.22
C ASP A 133 24.42 -71.34 39.65
N ALA A 134 23.76 -71.36 38.50
CA ALA A 134 23.20 -70.17 37.87
C ALA A 134 22.12 -69.64 38.82
N ARG A 135 22.49 -68.67 39.66
CA ARG A 135 21.55 -67.91 40.47
C ARG A 135 20.46 -67.34 39.53
N PRO A 136 19.18 -67.77 39.64
CA PRO A 136 18.14 -67.41 38.68
C PRO A 136 17.72 -65.93 38.65
N GLY A 137 18.41 -65.05 39.39
CA GLY A 137 18.01 -63.66 39.59
C GLY A 137 18.67 -62.63 38.65
N VAL A 138 19.89 -62.88 38.15
CA VAL A 138 20.66 -61.82 37.45
C VAL A 138 20.20 -61.60 36.00
N ALA A 139 19.84 -62.67 35.28
CA ALA A 139 19.40 -62.59 33.89
C ALA A 139 18.01 -61.93 33.72
N GLN A 140 17.14 -62.00 34.74
CA GLN A 140 15.82 -61.38 34.71
C GLN A 140 15.90 -59.86 34.90
N ASP A 141 16.85 -59.37 35.69
CA ASP A 141 17.07 -57.93 35.91
C ASP A 141 17.66 -57.23 34.67
N GLU A 142 18.55 -57.89 33.92
CA GLU A 142 19.08 -57.34 32.67
C GLU A 142 18.00 -57.19 31.59
N ALA A 143 17.14 -58.20 31.43
CA ALA A 143 16.03 -58.14 30.49
C ALA A 143 15.02 -57.02 30.84
N ALA A 144 14.76 -56.81 32.13
CA ALA A 144 13.92 -55.71 32.61
C ALA A 144 14.57 -54.34 32.35
N ARG A 145 15.89 -54.21 32.56
CA ARG A 145 16.64 -52.98 32.29
C ARG A 145 16.66 -52.62 30.81
N VAL A 146 16.88 -53.59 29.93
CA VAL A 146 16.84 -53.39 28.47
C VAL A 146 15.44 -52.98 28.00
N ARG A 147 14.36 -53.59 28.54
CA ARG A 147 12.98 -53.18 28.23
C ARG A 147 12.69 -51.75 28.68
N ARG A 148 13.15 -51.34 29.87
CA ARG A 148 13.01 -49.95 30.36
C ARG A 148 13.78 -48.96 29.49
N LEU A 149 15.00 -49.29 29.09
CA LEU A 149 15.80 -48.45 28.17
C LEU A 149 15.16 -48.33 26.79
N ARG A 150 14.63 -49.42 26.23
CA ARG A 150 13.89 -49.41 24.96
C ARG A 150 12.61 -48.57 25.06
N ALA A 151 11.84 -48.73 26.14
CA ALA A 151 10.64 -47.91 26.36
C ALA A 151 10.98 -46.42 26.50
N ALA A 152 12.04 -46.09 27.25
CA ALA A 152 12.52 -44.72 27.36
C ALA A 152 12.97 -44.16 26.01
N ALA A 153 13.71 -44.94 25.22
CA ALA A 153 14.12 -44.54 23.87
C ALA A 153 12.91 -44.28 22.94
N VAL A 154 11.88 -45.14 22.99
CA VAL A 154 10.64 -44.94 22.21
C VAL A 154 9.93 -43.65 22.64
N VAL A 155 9.82 -43.36 23.93
CA VAL A 155 9.21 -42.12 24.43
C VAL A 155 10.00 -40.88 23.96
N VAL A 156 11.34 -40.94 24.00
CA VAL A 156 12.20 -39.85 23.50
C VAL A 156 12.01 -39.63 22.00
N VAL A 157 11.99 -40.70 21.21
CA VAL A 157 11.76 -40.61 19.75
C VAL A 157 10.38 -40.04 19.44
N LEU A 158 9.32 -40.51 20.11
CA LEU A 158 7.97 -39.96 19.94
C LEU A 158 7.92 -38.48 20.34
N GLY A 159 8.58 -38.11 21.44
CA GLY A 159 8.71 -36.71 21.86
C GLY A 159 9.38 -35.85 20.79
N LEU A 160 10.48 -36.33 20.19
CA LEU A 160 11.15 -35.64 19.08
C LEU A 160 10.26 -35.51 17.84
N VAL A 161 9.57 -36.59 17.43
CA VAL A 161 8.65 -36.57 16.28
C VAL A 161 7.52 -35.57 16.51
N VAL A 162 6.91 -35.56 17.69
CA VAL A 162 5.88 -34.57 18.04
C VAL A 162 6.45 -33.16 18.03
N THR A 163 7.65 -32.96 18.58
CA THR A 163 8.28 -31.63 18.63
C THR A 163 8.60 -31.12 17.23
N VAL A 164 9.17 -31.95 16.37
CA VAL A 164 9.46 -31.62 14.96
C VAL A 164 8.16 -31.40 14.19
N GLY A 165 7.16 -32.27 14.39
CA GLY A 165 5.85 -32.14 13.74
C GLY A 165 5.13 -30.85 14.13
N VAL A 166 5.14 -30.48 15.42
CA VAL A 166 4.59 -29.20 15.90
C VAL A 166 5.40 -28.03 15.36
N ARG A 167 6.73 -28.11 15.35
CA ARG A 167 7.60 -27.06 14.80
C ARG A 167 7.32 -26.84 13.32
N GLU A 168 7.31 -27.89 12.50
CA GLU A 168 6.95 -27.81 11.08
C GLU A 168 5.53 -27.26 10.89
N ALA A 169 4.57 -27.73 11.68
CA ALA A 169 3.19 -27.23 11.62
C ALA A 169 3.04 -25.79 12.10
N VAL A 170 3.99 -25.24 12.87
CA VAL A 170 4.06 -23.83 13.27
C VAL A 170 4.75 -23.00 12.19
N LEU A 171 5.85 -23.51 11.62
CA LEU A 171 6.62 -22.85 10.56
C LEU A 171 5.82 -22.73 9.26
N ARG A 172 4.96 -23.70 8.95
CA ARG A 172 4.11 -23.71 7.75
C ARG A 172 2.80 -22.95 7.93
N ARG A 173 2.57 -22.31 9.08
CA ARG A 173 1.31 -21.57 9.26
C ARG A 173 1.33 -20.31 8.40
N PRO A 174 0.25 -20.01 7.67
CA PRO A 174 0.05 -18.72 7.04
C PRO A 174 0.29 -17.57 8.03
N PRO A 175 1.01 -16.51 7.62
CA PRO A 175 1.20 -15.34 8.47
C PRO A 175 -0.15 -14.71 8.80
N THR A 176 -0.21 -14.00 9.93
CA THR A 176 -1.35 -13.15 10.29
C THR A 176 -1.19 -11.75 9.69
N VAL A 177 -2.25 -10.94 9.67
CA VAL A 177 -2.14 -9.53 9.26
C VAL A 177 -1.14 -8.78 10.15
N ALA A 178 -1.17 -9.04 11.46
CA ALA A 178 -0.19 -8.48 12.40
C ALA A 178 1.26 -8.93 12.10
N ASP A 179 1.48 -10.17 11.68
CA ASP A 179 2.81 -10.64 11.25
C ASP A 179 3.30 -9.86 10.02
N LEU A 180 2.42 -9.65 9.04
CA LEU A 180 2.74 -8.91 7.83
C LEU A 180 3.03 -7.43 8.14
N MET A 181 2.22 -6.78 8.99
CA MET A 181 2.46 -5.39 9.41
C MET A 181 3.84 -5.21 10.05
N ARG A 182 4.22 -6.14 10.94
CA ARG A 182 5.56 -6.15 11.54
C ARG A 182 6.68 -6.31 10.50
N ARG A 183 6.54 -7.28 9.59
CA ARG A 183 7.55 -7.52 8.53
C ARG A 183 7.66 -6.33 7.57
N ALA A 184 6.54 -5.69 7.24
CA ALA A 184 6.48 -4.49 6.41
C ALA A 184 7.13 -3.26 7.06
N GLY A 185 7.39 -3.31 8.37
CA GLY A 185 7.83 -2.18 9.18
C GLY A 185 6.75 -1.11 9.28
N TRP A 186 5.48 -1.50 9.27
CA TRP A 186 4.32 -0.61 9.36
C TRP A 186 3.65 -0.73 10.72
N SER A 187 3.15 0.40 11.21
CA SER A 187 2.38 0.50 12.45
C SER A 187 1.37 1.64 12.34
N SER A 188 0.30 1.59 13.12
CA SER A 188 -0.70 2.68 13.16
C SER A 188 -0.15 3.99 13.75
N ALA A 189 1.02 3.96 14.38
CA ALA A 189 1.65 5.13 14.98
C ALA A 189 2.37 6.04 13.96
N GLN A 190 2.64 5.53 12.75
CA GLN A 190 3.34 6.29 11.70
C GLN A 190 2.43 6.49 10.49
N PRO A 191 2.58 7.60 9.75
CA PRO A 191 1.85 7.78 8.50
C PRO A 191 2.36 6.82 7.43
N LEU A 192 1.46 6.41 6.54
CA LEU A 192 1.75 5.71 5.30
C LEU A 192 2.04 6.73 4.20
N LYS A 193 3.30 6.79 3.74
CA LYS A 193 3.70 7.77 2.72
C LYS A 193 3.36 7.28 1.33
N VAL A 194 2.43 7.95 0.66
CA VAL A 194 1.92 7.52 -0.65
C VAL A 194 2.18 8.55 -1.73
N GLY A 195 2.85 8.13 -2.80
CA GLY A 195 2.99 8.91 -4.03
C GLY A 195 1.76 8.80 -4.92
N VAL A 196 1.21 9.92 -5.35
CA VAL A 196 0.12 10.01 -6.34
C VAL A 196 0.47 11.00 -7.46
N ASN A 197 -0.21 10.90 -8.60
CA ASN A 197 0.01 11.82 -9.72
C ASN A 197 -0.80 13.11 -9.54
N GLY A 198 -0.22 14.17 -8.97
CA GLY A 198 -1.00 15.28 -8.40
C GLY A 198 -1.71 16.24 -9.35
N ASP A 199 -1.67 16.04 -10.67
CA ASP A 199 -2.13 16.99 -11.68
C ASP A 199 -3.12 16.42 -12.72
N ILE A 200 -3.80 15.30 -12.39
CA ILE A 200 -4.73 14.62 -13.28
C ILE A 200 -6.16 14.75 -12.74
N PRO A 201 -7.01 15.60 -13.34
CA PRO A 201 -8.40 15.74 -12.92
C PRO A 201 -9.12 14.38 -12.91
N GLY A 202 -9.91 14.11 -11.86
CA GLY A 202 -10.64 12.84 -11.69
C GLY A 202 -9.80 11.66 -11.19
N VAL A 203 -8.51 11.56 -11.57
CA VAL A 203 -7.61 10.48 -11.11
C VAL A 203 -6.88 10.88 -9.82
N SER A 204 -6.14 11.98 -9.84
CA SER A 204 -5.59 12.56 -8.61
C SER A 204 -5.24 14.03 -8.81
N SER A 205 -5.78 14.89 -7.96
CA SER A 205 -5.49 16.33 -7.92
C SER A 205 -5.12 16.71 -6.50
N CYS A 206 -3.95 17.33 -6.35
CA CYS A 206 -3.39 17.64 -5.04
C CYS A 206 -3.24 19.15 -4.82
N VAL A 207 -3.71 19.62 -3.66
CA VAL A 207 -3.58 21.00 -3.22
C VAL A 207 -2.83 21.05 -1.90
N ARG A 208 -1.91 22.02 -1.75
CA ARG A 208 -1.26 22.25 -0.45
C ARG A 208 -2.18 23.07 0.43
N GLN A 209 -2.64 22.48 1.52
CA GLN A 209 -3.40 23.22 2.52
C GLN A 209 -2.45 23.94 3.47
N ALA A 210 -2.74 25.20 3.79
CA ALA A 210 -2.08 25.87 4.90
C ALA A 210 -2.71 25.39 6.21
N THR A 211 -1.90 24.89 7.15
CA THR A 211 -2.35 24.59 8.50
C THR A 211 -2.91 25.88 9.13
N PRO A 212 -4.11 25.88 9.71
CA PRO A 212 -4.65 27.07 10.36
C PRO A 212 -3.71 27.55 11.48
N ALA A 213 -3.35 28.83 11.46
CA ALA A 213 -2.36 29.45 12.36
C ALA A 213 -2.71 29.43 13.87
N GLY A 214 -3.83 28.81 14.26
CA GLY A 214 -4.31 28.75 15.64
C GLY A 214 -3.82 27.57 16.47
N GLU A 215 -3.25 26.52 15.84
CA GLU A 215 -2.77 25.32 16.54
C GLU A 215 -1.24 25.29 16.73
N THR A 216 -0.53 26.14 16.00
CA THR A 216 0.92 26.25 16.04
C THR A 216 1.31 27.53 16.77
N GLY A 217 2.05 27.39 17.88
CA GLY A 217 2.47 28.54 18.68
C GLY A 217 3.33 29.53 17.88
N PRO A 218 3.46 30.79 18.34
CA PRO A 218 4.30 31.79 17.67
C PRO A 218 5.78 31.36 17.75
N GLY A 219 6.22 30.63 16.73
CA GLY A 219 7.53 29.96 16.64
C GLY A 219 7.57 28.94 15.50
N ASP A 220 6.42 28.37 15.13
CA ASP A 220 6.29 27.43 14.01
C ASP A 220 6.07 28.18 12.68
N LEU A 221 7.09 28.90 12.21
CA LEU A 221 7.13 29.40 10.83
C LEU A 221 7.29 28.28 9.78
N GLN A 222 7.30 27.03 10.23
CA GLN A 222 7.27 25.79 9.46
C GLN A 222 5.90 25.10 9.60
N ALA A 223 4.80 25.82 9.33
CA ALA A 223 3.51 25.17 9.12
C ALA A 223 3.70 24.12 8.00
N GLN A 224 3.76 22.84 8.39
CA GLN A 224 3.87 21.71 7.47
C GLN A 224 2.63 21.75 6.58
N ARG A 225 2.79 22.22 5.34
CA ARG A 225 1.67 22.29 4.39
C ARG A 225 1.34 20.86 3.98
N GLU A 226 0.36 20.26 4.64
CA GLU A 226 -0.14 18.93 4.30
C GLU A 226 -0.69 18.97 2.86
N LEU A 227 -0.34 17.94 2.09
CA LEU A 227 -0.84 17.78 0.75
C LEU A 227 -2.17 17.04 0.82
N LEU A 228 -3.25 17.74 0.47
CA LEU A 228 -4.56 17.11 0.29
C LEU A 228 -4.68 16.66 -1.16
N CYS A 229 -4.86 15.35 -1.36
CA CYS A 229 -5.10 14.78 -2.67
C CYS A 229 -6.51 14.19 -2.73
N THR A 230 -7.18 14.39 -3.87
CA THR A 230 -8.52 13.86 -4.16
C THR A 230 -8.54 13.23 -5.55
N GLY A 231 -9.46 12.30 -5.81
CA GLY A 231 -9.56 11.59 -7.08
C GLY A 231 -9.40 10.09 -6.90
N PHE A 232 -9.63 9.33 -7.96
CA PHE A 232 -9.61 7.86 -7.94
C PHE A 232 -8.36 7.26 -7.29
N ASP A 233 -7.14 7.59 -7.74
CA ASP A 233 -5.90 7.05 -7.19
C ASP A 233 -5.72 7.42 -5.71
N ALA A 234 -6.04 8.68 -5.36
CA ALA A 234 -5.98 9.16 -3.99
C ALA A 234 -6.98 8.41 -3.09
N ASP A 235 -8.18 8.14 -3.58
CA ASP A 235 -9.22 7.40 -2.85
C ASP A 235 -8.84 5.93 -2.65
N ILE A 236 -8.25 5.27 -3.66
CA ILE A 236 -7.74 3.90 -3.55
C ILE A 236 -6.61 3.84 -2.51
N ALA A 237 -5.65 4.78 -2.57
CA ALA A 237 -4.60 4.89 -1.57
C ALA A 237 -5.15 5.14 -0.15
N GLY A 238 -6.15 6.02 -0.03
CA GLY A 238 -6.82 6.32 1.22
C GLY A 238 -7.53 5.09 1.80
N TYR A 239 -8.18 4.29 0.94
CA TYR A 239 -8.76 3.02 1.34
C TYR A 239 -7.72 2.05 1.89
N VAL A 240 -6.59 1.90 1.18
CA VAL A 240 -5.50 1.02 1.64
C VAL A 240 -4.98 1.48 3.00
N ALA A 241 -4.75 2.77 3.19
CA ALA A 241 -4.30 3.30 4.48
C ALA A 241 -5.32 3.04 5.61
N GLU A 242 -6.61 3.28 5.35
CA GLU A 242 -7.70 3.03 6.30
C GLU A 242 -7.79 1.55 6.68
N TRP A 243 -7.72 0.64 5.69
CA TRP A 243 -7.72 -0.80 5.92
C TRP A 243 -6.54 -1.25 6.79
N LEU A 244 -5.38 -0.62 6.62
CA LEU A 244 -4.18 -0.86 7.44
C LEU A 244 -4.26 -0.20 8.84
N GLY A 245 -5.27 0.62 9.10
CA GLY A 245 -5.38 1.41 10.33
C GLY A 245 -4.28 2.47 10.45
N MET A 246 -3.79 2.98 9.32
CA MET A 246 -2.71 3.97 9.24
C MET A 246 -3.24 5.32 8.74
N ARG A 247 -2.65 6.40 9.23
CA ARG A 247 -2.90 7.73 8.69
C ARG A 247 -2.19 7.87 7.33
N ILE A 248 -2.82 8.46 6.33
CA ILE A 248 -2.17 8.67 5.03
C ILE A 248 -1.41 9.99 4.99
N GLU A 249 -0.25 10.01 4.34
CA GLU A 249 0.52 11.20 3.99
C GLU A 249 0.80 11.17 2.48
N TYR A 250 0.22 12.11 1.73
CA TYR A 250 0.37 12.16 0.28
C TYR A 250 1.62 12.92 -0.15
N HIS A 251 2.23 12.45 -1.22
CA HIS A 251 3.29 13.12 -1.96
C HIS A 251 2.96 13.10 -3.45
N THR A 252 3.39 14.12 -4.20
CA THR A 252 3.27 14.12 -5.66
C THR A 252 4.45 13.38 -6.27
N VAL A 253 4.21 12.52 -7.26
CA VAL A 253 5.26 11.84 -8.01
C VAL A 253 5.17 12.11 -9.52
N VAL A 254 6.32 12.33 -10.14
CA VAL A 254 6.47 12.29 -11.61
C VAL A 254 6.81 10.87 -12.08
N PRO A 255 6.66 10.52 -13.37
CA PRO A 255 6.84 9.16 -13.86
C PRO A 255 8.14 8.47 -13.43
N GLU A 256 9.27 9.16 -13.52
CA GLU A 256 10.61 8.63 -13.22
C GLU A 256 10.74 8.28 -11.72
N GLN A 257 10.02 8.99 -10.87
CA GLN A 257 10.02 8.79 -9.42
C GLN A 257 9.20 7.57 -8.99
N ARG A 258 8.24 7.12 -9.82
CA ARG A 258 7.40 5.95 -9.51
C ARG A 258 8.24 4.67 -9.44
N ALA A 259 9.24 4.55 -10.31
CA ALA A 259 10.13 3.39 -10.37
C ALA A 259 11.07 3.25 -9.16
N THR A 260 11.32 4.35 -8.44
CA THR A 260 12.21 4.36 -7.28
C THR A 260 11.47 4.51 -5.95
N LEU A 261 10.13 4.65 -5.99
CA LEU A 261 9.29 4.99 -4.84
C LEU A 261 9.85 6.20 -4.08
N THR A 262 10.20 7.26 -4.81
CA THR A 262 10.65 8.52 -4.23
C THR A 262 9.71 9.66 -4.61
N SER A 263 9.81 10.77 -3.90
CA SER A 263 9.25 12.06 -4.30
C SER A 263 10.29 13.14 -4.05
N THR A 264 10.18 14.27 -4.76
CA THR A 264 11.01 15.44 -4.55
C THR A 264 10.13 16.55 -4.02
N GLU A 265 10.31 16.91 -2.76
CA GLU A 265 9.55 17.98 -2.12
C GLU A 265 10.39 19.24 -1.99
N ARG A 266 9.85 20.39 -2.41
CA ARG A 266 10.43 21.68 -2.03
C ARG A 266 10.30 21.87 -0.54
N VAL A 267 11.39 22.25 0.10
CA VAL A 267 11.38 22.65 1.51
C VAL A 267 10.99 24.13 1.58
N PRO A 268 9.86 24.48 2.24
CA PRO A 268 9.52 25.88 2.42
C PRO A 268 10.64 26.63 3.16
N GLY A 269 11.14 27.71 2.57
CA GLY A 269 12.18 28.55 3.18
C GLY A 269 13.63 28.14 2.87
N GLU A 270 13.85 27.08 2.09
CA GLU A 270 15.18 26.71 1.59
C GLU A 270 15.20 26.73 0.06
N ASP A 271 16.33 27.16 -0.52
CA ASP A 271 16.63 26.98 -1.94
C ASP A 271 17.02 25.51 -2.19
N GLY A 272 16.06 24.61 -2.06
CA GLY A 272 16.34 23.18 -2.12
C GLY A 272 15.09 22.31 -2.22
N SER A 273 15.28 21.12 -2.77
CA SER A 273 14.30 20.04 -2.68
C SER A 273 14.94 18.83 -2.01
N ARG A 274 14.18 18.14 -1.16
CA ARG A 274 14.63 16.93 -0.48
C ARG A 274 13.97 15.70 -1.09
N PRO A 275 14.72 14.61 -1.34
CA PRO A 275 14.13 13.34 -1.70
C PRO A 275 13.39 12.77 -0.48
N VAL A 276 12.21 12.22 -0.71
CA VAL A 276 11.39 11.52 0.28
C VAL A 276 11.18 10.10 -0.22
N GLY A 277 11.56 9.12 0.60
CA GLY A 277 11.20 7.72 0.34
C GLY A 277 9.73 7.47 0.64
N LEU A 278 9.05 6.80 -0.27
CA LEU A 278 7.64 6.48 -0.21
C LEU A 278 7.43 5.01 0.20
N ASP A 279 6.30 4.74 0.86
CA ASP A 279 5.87 3.38 1.15
C ASP A 279 5.13 2.76 -0.02
N LEU A 280 4.30 3.57 -0.71
CA LEU A 280 3.46 3.15 -1.82
C LEU A 280 3.46 4.21 -2.93
N VAL A 281 3.20 3.78 -4.17
CA VAL A 281 2.86 4.69 -5.28
C VAL A 281 1.60 4.19 -5.98
N ALA A 282 0.53 4.98 -5.92
CA ALA A 282 -0.72 4.78 -6.64
C ALA A 282 -0.92 6.00 -7.56
N ALA A 283 -0.43 5.91 -8.80
CA ALA A 283 -0.26 7.08 -9.67
C ALA A 283 -0.50 6.73 -11.15
N GLY A 284 -1.56 5.99 -11.46
CA GLY A 284 -1.84 5.47 -12.79
C GLY A 284 -0.64 4.72 -13.37
N TYR A 285 -0.05 3.84 -12.55
CA TYR A 285 1.22 3.18 -12.86
C TYR A 285 0.96 1.78 -13.44
N SER A 286 1.07 1.67 -14.75
CA SER A 286 0.80 0.42 -15.47
C SER A 286 1.81 -0.67 -15.13
N ILE A 287 1.30 -1.87 -14.87
CA ILE A 287 2.06 -3.10 -14.67
C ILE A 287 2.48 -3.61 -16.05
N THR A 288 3.78 -3.62 -16.31
CA THR A 288 4.36 -4.21 -17.51
C THR A 288 5.46 -5.18 -17.12
N ALA A 289 5.73 -6.18 -17.96
CA ALA A 289 6.81 -7.14 -17.71
C ALA A 289 8.15 -6.42 -17.46
N GLU A 290 8.46 -5.38 -18.25
CA GLU A 290 9.65 -4.55 -18.06
C GLU A 290 9.70 -3.90 -16.67
N ARG A 291 8.60 -3.32 -16.20
CA ARG A 291 8.55 -2.67 -14.88
C ARG A 291 8.63 -3.68 -13.74
N GLU A 292 8.07 -4.87 -13.91
CA GLU A 292 8.14 -5.96 -12.91
C GLU A 292 9.57 -6.46 -12.67
N HIS A 293 10.52 -6.16 -13.55
CA HIS A 293 11.95 -6.42 -13.27
C HIS A 293 12.58 -5.47 -12.26
N SER A 294 11.95 -4.33 -11.97
CA SER A 294 12.54 -3.25 -11.14
C SER A 294 11.62 -2.79 -10.01
N VAL A 295 10.30 -2.97 -10.15
CA VAL A 295 9.27 -2.53 -9.21
C VAL A 295 8.41 -3.71 -8.84
N VAL A 296 8.09 -3.80 -7.55
CA VAL A 296 7.12 -4.78 -7.04
C VAL A 296 5.75 -4.13 -6.98
N PHE A 297 4.79 -4.70 -7.70
CA PHE A 297 3.41 -4.22 -7.74
C PHE A 297 2.46 -5.08 -6.89
N ALA A 298 1.47 -4.43 -6.30
CA ALA A 298 0.22 -5.03 -5.83
C ALA A 298 -0.94 -4.58 -6.74
N GLY A 299 -1.89 -5.47 -7.02
CA GLY A 299 -3.04 -5.20 -7.88
C GLY A 299 -3.14 -6.20 -9.04
N PRO A 300 -3.78 -5.81 -10.17
CA PRO A 300 -4.21 -4.45 -10.53
C PRO A 300 -5.46 -3.93 -9.77
N TYR A 301 -5.66 -2.60 -9.72
CA TYR A 301 -6.85 -1.95 -9.15
C TYR A 301 -7.73 -1.22 -10.19
N LEU A 302 -7.23 -1.03 -11.41
CA LEU A 302 -7.96 -0.51 -12.56
C LEU A 302 -7.40 -1.14 -13.84
N LYS A 303 -8.25 -1.28 -14.86
CA LYS A 303 -7.80 -1.52 -16.23
C LYS A 303 -8.39 -0.46 -17.15
N THR A 304 -7.55 0.16 -17.96
CA THR A 304 -7.91 1.26 -18.86
C THR A 304 -7.34 1.01 -20.25
N GLU A 305 -8.02 1.48 -21.28
CA GLU A 305 -7.47 1.46 -22.64
C GLU A 305 -6.60 2.70 -22.88
N ALA A 306 -5.78 2.66 -23.93
CA ALA A 306 -5.11 3.85 -24.45
C ALA A 306 -6.07 4.70 -25.29
N ALA A 307 -5.89 6.02 -25.27
CA ALA A 307 -6.71 6.94 -26.04
C ALA A 307 -5.91 8.15 -26.54
N VAL A 308 -6.46 8.79 -27.57
CA VAL A 308 -5.93 10.05 -28.12
C VAL A 308 -6.91 11.17 -27.78
N LEU A 309 -6.45 12.21 -27.09
CA LEU A 309 -7.20 13.45 -26.88
C LEU A 309 -6.81 14.46 -27.95
N THR A 310 -7.81 15.06 -28.60
CA THR A 310 -7.62 16.11 -29.62
C THR A 310 -8.57 17.26 -29.35
N ARG A 311 -8.45 18.34 -30.13
CA ARG A 311 -9.51 19.36 -30.18
C ARG A 311 -10.72 18.86 -30.97
N VAL A 312 -11.90 19.37 -30.65
CA VAL A 312 -13.12 19.16 -31.44
C VAL A 312 -12.90 19.52 -32.93
N GLY A 313 -13.62 18.83 -33.80
CA GLY A 313 -13.51 19.00 -35.26
C GLY A 313 -12.40 18.18 -35.93
N VAL A 314 -11.54 17.50 -35.16
CA VAL A 314 -10.64 16.48 -35.71
C VAL A 314 -11.46 15.21 -36.04
N PRO A 315 -11.41 14.68 -37.29
CA PRO A 315 -12.14 13.46 -37.63
C PRO A 315 -11.68 12.28 -36.79
N TYR A 316 -12.55 11.27 -36.59
CA TYR A 316 -12.26 10.10 -35.76
C TYR A 316 -10.90 9.46 -36.10
N ILE A 317 -10.15 9.09 -35.05
CA ILE A 317 -8.84 8.42 -35.11
C ILE A 317 -9.01 7.00 -34.53
N PRO A 318 -9.15 5.96 -35.39
CA PRO A 318 -9.41 4.60 -34.94
C PRO A 318 -8.18 3.88 -34.35
N ASP A 319 -6.98 4.34 -34.71
CA ASP A 319 -5.70 3.76 -34.33
C ASP A 319 -4.54 4.75 -34.48
N LEU A 320 -3.38 4.39 -33.92
CA LEU A 320 -2.15 5.19 -33.96
C LEU A 320 -1.58 5.34 -35.39
N GLN A 321 -1.79 4.36 -36.27
CA GLN A 321 -1.30 4.44 -37.65
C GLN A 321 -2.01 5.55 -38.43
N THR A 322 -3.33 5.64 -38.27
CA THR A 322 -4.17 6.68 -38.87
C THR A 322 -3.74 8.07 -38.40
N LEU A 323 -3.48 8.23 -37.10
CA LEU A 323 -2.95 9.49 -36.55
C LEU A 323 -1.61 9.86 -37.21
N ALA A 324 -0.69 8.91 -37.30
CA ALA A 324 0.61 9.14 -37.91
C ALA A 324 0.49 9.49 -39.41
N ASP A 325 -0.35 8.77 -40.16
CA ASP A 325 -0.59 9.00 -41.59
C ASP A 325 -1.15 10.40 -41.86
N ARG A 326 -2.08 10.87 -41.03
CA ARG A 326 -2.63 12.23 -41.11
C ARG A 326 -1.60 13.30 -40.82
N ILE A 327 -0.69 13.06 -39.87
CA ILE A 327 0.40 14.00 -39.59
C ILE A 327 1.42 14.02 -40.74
N ARG A 328 1.81 12.85 -41.27
CA ARG A 328 2.77 12.76 -42.39
C ARG A 328 2.24 13.37 -43.69
N SER A 329 0.96 13.17 -43.98
CA SER A 329 0.30 13.75 -45.17
C SER A 329 0.06 15.26 -45.05
N GLY A 330 0.11 15.81 -43.82
CA GLY A 330 -0.18 17.21 -43.56
C GLY A 330 -1.67 17.52 -43.37
N GLU A 331 -2.54 16.50 -43.31
CA GLU A 331 -3.94 16.66 -42.91
C GLU A 331 -4.05 17.18 -41.46
N LEU A 332 -3.16 16.71 -40.58
CA LEU A 332 -2.99 17.24 -39.23
C LEU A 332 -1.60 17.84 -39.06
N VAL A 333 -1.50 19.17 -39.01
CA VAL A 333 -0.22 19.87 -38.88
C VAL A 333 0.14 20.04 -37.41
N GLY A 334 1.07 19.23 -36.89
CA GLY A 334 1.62 19.37 -35.54
C GLY A 334 2.22 18.07 -35.01
N ARG A 335 2.30 17.99 -33.68
CA ARG A 335 2.89 16.88 -32.91
C ARG A 335 1.89 16.17 -32.02
N VAL A 336 2.17 14.91 -31.74
CA VAL A 336 1.55 14.11 -30.66
C VAL A 336 2.35 14.31 -29.38
N CYS A 337 1.66 14.71 -28.32
CA CYS A 337 2.24 14.87 -27.00
C CYS A 337 2.02 13.62 -26.15
N THR A 338 3.06 13.17 -25.46
CA THR A 338 3.00 12.10 -24.46
C THR A 338 3.95 12.44 -23.31
N VAL A 339 3.85 11.69 -22.22
CA VAL A 339 4.76 11.78 -21.09
C VAL A 339 5.95 10.83 -21.28
N GLY A 340 7.15 11.27 -20.93
CA GLY A 340 8.36 10.45 -20.99
C GLY A 340 8.33 9.28 -20.01
N THR A 341 8.92 8.15 -20.39
CA THR A 341 8.96 6.87 -19.64
C THR A 341 7.58 6.21 -19.39
N ALA A 342 6.52 6.74 -20.00
CA ALA A 342 5.18 6.16 -19.97
C ALA A 342 5.05 5.02 -20.99
N THR A 343 4.12 4.09 -20.77
CA THR A 343 3.83 3.03 -21.77
C THR A 343 3.32 3.62 -23.08
N SER A 344 2.66 4.78 -23.03
CA SER A 344 2.23 5.53 -24.20
C SER A 344 3.38 6.00 -25.10
N GLU A 345 4.56 6.29 -24.54
CA GLU A 345 5.75 6.57 -25.35
C GLU A 345 6.18 5.32 -26.12
N GLN A 346 6.25 4.17 -25.44
CA GLN A 346 6.62 2.89 -26.06
C GLN A 346 5.65 2.49 -27.18
N TYR A 347 4.34 2.72 -27.03
CA TYR A 347 3.38 2.45 -28.10
C TYR A 347 3.56 3.35 -29.33
N LEU A 348 3.94 4.62 -29.14
CA LEU A 348 4.24 5.52 -30.25
C LEU A 348 5.52 5.09 -30.99
N GLU A 349 6.53 4.62 -30.27
CA GLU A 349 7.75 4.04 -30.86
C GLU A 349 7.43 2.76 -31.66
N GLN A 350 6.62 1.85 -31.09
CA GLN A 350 6.17 0.62 -31.77
C GLN A 350 5.32 0.92 -33.01
N ALA A 351 4.49 1.97 -32.97
CA ALA A 351 3.74 2.49 -34.10
C ALA A 351 4.59 3.29 -35.10
N ARG A 352 5.91 3.36 -34.90
CA ARG A 352 6.89 4.03 -35.77
C ARG A 352 6.56 5.49 -36.04
N PHE A 353 6.21 6.22 -34.99
CA PHE A 353 6.20 7.68 -35.07
C PHE A 353 7.63 8.19 -35.26
N ASP A 354 7.84 9.05 -36.26
CA ASP A 354 9.08 9.78 -36.41
C ASP A 354 9.29 10.72 -35.22
N PRO A 355 10.54 10.89 -34.72
CA PRO A 355 10.81 11.77 -33.59
C PRO A 355 10.31 13.21 -33.74
N TRP A 356 10.27 13.74 -34.98
CA TRP A 356 9.77 15.09 -35.25
C TRP A 356 8.26 15.25 -35.01
N MET A 357 7.50 14.14 -35.02
CA MET A 357 6.07 14.14 -34.72
C MET A 357 5.79 14.09 -33.21
N LEU A 358 6.81 13.92 -32.38
CA LEU A 358 6.64 13.70 -30.94
C LEU A 358 6.95 14.96 -30.13
N SER A 359 6.18 15.14 -29.06
CA SER A 359 6.36 16.18 -28.06
C SER A 359 6.36 15.53 -26.67
N ILE A 360 7.52 15.12 -26.19
CA ILE A 360 7.66 14.50 -24.86
C ILE A 360 7.58 15.58 -23.78
N GLN A 361 6.78 15.34 -22.74
CA GLN A 361 6.62 16.22 -21.58
C GLN A 361 6.82 15.46 -20.27
N LEU A 362 6.97 16.18 -19.17
CA LEU A 362 7.12 15.58 -17.83
C LEU A 362 5.78 15.11 -17.23
N ASN A 363 4.66 15.71 -17.64
CA ASN A 363 3.33 15.40 -17.11
C ASN A 363 2.22 15.62 -18.15
N ASN A 364 1.07 14.98 -17.91
CA ASN A 364 -0.06 15.01 -18.85
C ASN A 364 -0.72 16.41 -18.89
N SER A 365 -0.76 17.13 -17.77
CA SER A 365 -1.30 18.49 -17.74
C SER A 365 -0.56 19.43 -18.69
N SER A 366 0.77 19.27 -18.85
CA SER A 366 1.55 20.02 -19.85
C SER A 366 1.17 19.66 -21.28
N CYS A 367 0.90 18.39 -21.57
CA CYS A 367 0.41 17.98 -22.88
C CYS A 367 -0.94 18.61 -23.22
N VAL A 368 -1.90 18.56 -22.29
CA VAL A 368 -3.23 19.13 -22.50
C VAL A 368 -3.18 20.66 -22.60
N ARG A 369 -2.37 21.33 -21.76
CA ARG A 369 -2.15 22.78 -21.87
C ARG A 369 -1.58 23.17 -23.23
N ARG A 370 -0.64 22.40 -23.77
CA ARG A 370 -0.08 22.66 -25.12
C ARG A 370 -1.08 22.34 -26.23
N LEU A 371 -1.92 21.32 -26.06
CA LEU A 371 -3.01 21.02 -26.99
C LEU A 371 -4.04 22.17 -27.04
N LEU A 372 -4.32 22.79 -25.89
CA LEU A 372 -5.22 23.94 -25.72
C LEU A 372 -4.59 25.30 -26.05
N ALA A 373 -3.27 25.37 -26.27
CA ALA A 373 -2.62 26.61 -26.69
C ALA A 373 -3.11 27.06 -28.08
N PRO A 374 -3.17 28.38 -28.36
CA PRO A 374 -3.51 28.89 -29.69
C PRO A 374 -2.62 28.26 -30.76
N ARG A 375 -3.24 27.77 -31.84
CA ARG A 375 -2.50 27.14 -32.95
C ARG A 375 -1.79 28.20 -33.79
N THR A 376 -0.53 27.94 -34.08
CA THR A 376 0.29 28.75 -34.99
C THR A 376 0.19 28.28 -36.44
N GLY A 377 -0.38 27.08 -36.67
CA GLY A 377 -0.43 26.42 -37.98
C GLY A 377 0.91 25.80 -38.37
N THR A 378 1.82 25.59 -37.42
CA THR A 378 3.16 25.07 -37.66
C THR A 378 3.29 23.65 -37.13
N ARG A 379 4.36 22.95 -37.54
CA ARG A 379 4.69 21.62 -37.02
C ARG A 379 5.05 21.63 -35.53
N ASP A 380 5.26 22.79 -34.91
CA ASP A 380 5.56 22.87 -33.49
C ASP A 380 4.31 22.79 -32.59
N ASP A 381 3.12 23.00 -33.14
CA ASP A 381 1.85 22.91 -32.43
C ASP A 381 1.61 21.48 -31.91
N VAL A 382 0.92 21.35 -30.78
CA VAL A 382 0.42 20.04 -30.31
C VAL A 382 -1.00 19.85 -30.83
N VAL A 383 -1.22 18.77 -31.56
CA VAL A 383 -2.52 18.45 -32.18
C VAL A 383 -3.24 17.27 -31.53
N ALA A 384 -2.50 16.45 -30.79
CA ALA A 384 -3.00 15.31 -30.05
C ALA A 384 -2.21 15.12 -28.75
N ALA A 385 -2.85 14.63 -27.70
CA ALA A 385 -2.21 14.05 -26.53
C ALA A 385 -2.55 12.56 -26.46
N PHE A 386 -1.57 11.70 -26.17
CA PHE A 386 -1.75 10.24 -26.19
C PHE A 386 -1.30 9.63 -24.85
N THR A 387 -2.23 8.96 -24.17
CA THR A 387 -2.00 8.19 -22.94
C THR A 387 -3.27 7.38 -22.62
N ASP A 388 -3.36 6.82 -21.42
CA ASP A 388 -4.51 6.05 -20.97
C ASP A 388 -5.80 6.91 -20.92
N ALA A 389 -6.91 6.34 -21.38
CA ALA A 389 -8.22 6.99 -21.41
C ALA A 389 -8.62 7.52 -20.02
N ALA A 390 -8.37 6.74 -18.95
CA ALA A 390 -8.63 7.16 -17.57
C ALA A 390 -7.87 8.44 -17.18
N LEU A 391 -6.63 8.64 -17.67
CA LEU A 391 -5.87 9.86 -17.42
C LEU A 391 -6.38 11.06 -18.22
N LEU A 392 -6.96 10.83 -19.40
CA LEU A 392 -7.47 11.88 -20.29
C LEU A 392 -8.92 12.28 -19.98
N ALA A 393 -9.69 11.40 -19.34
CA ALA A 393 -11.12 11.58 -19.09
C ALA A 393 -11.44 12.88 -18.34
N GLY A 394 -10.72 13.14 -17.24
CA GLY A 394 -10.92 14.36 -16.46
C GLY A 394 -10.56 15.63 -17.24
N PHE A 395 -9.54 15.60 -18.10
CA PHE A 395 -9.20 16.75 -18.95
C PHE A 395 -10.28 17.03 -20.00
N GLN A 396 -10.87 16.01 -20.61
CA GLN A 396 -12.01 16.20 -21.51
C GLN A 396 -13.21 16.78 -20.76
N ALA A 397 -13.52 16.25 -19.57
CA ALA A 397 -14.65 16.73 -18.75
C ALA A 397 -14.51 18.22 -18.38
N LEU A 398 -13.28 18.69 -18.12
CA LEU A 398 -13.02 20.12 -17.89
C LEU A 398 -13.16 20.99 -19.14
N HIS A 399 -13.05 20.41 -20.35
CA HIS A 399 -13.06 21.11 -21.63
C HIS A 399 -14.02 20.48 -22.66
N PRO A 400 -15.30 20.31 -22.33
CA PRO A 400 -16.20 19.41 -23.07
C PRO A 400 -16.62 19.95 -24.45
N GLY A 401 -16.49 21.26 -24.67
CA GLY A 401 -16.72 21.89 -25.98
C GLY A 401 -15.45 22.10 -26.81
N GLU A 402 -14.28 21.80 -26.26
CA GLU A 402 -12.99 22.06 -26.91
C GLU A 402 -12.20 20.79 -27.19
N LEU A 403 -12.34 19.75 -26.37
CA LEU A 403 -11.60 18.51 -26.45
C LEU A 403 -12.51 17.32 -26.74
N VAL A 404 -11.97 16.37 -27.49
CA VAL A 404 -12.63 15.10 -27.81
C VAL A 404 -11.61 13.97 -27.80
N MET A 405 -11.96 12.89 -27.12
CA MET A 405 -11.20 11.67 -26.99
C MET A 405 -11.58 10.68 -28.09
N HIS A 406 -10.56 10.08 -28.68
CA HIS A 406 -10.65 9.02 -29.67
C HIS A 406 -10.13 7.75 -29.03
N ASN A 407 -10.96 6.70 -29.04
CA ASN A 407 -10.49 5.38 -28.68
C ASN A 407 -9.61 4.80 -29.81
N VAL A 408 -8.39 4.43 -29.47
CA VAL A 408 -7.48 3.69 -30.34
C VAL A 408 -7.57 2.19 -30.04
N THR A 409 -8.37 1.50 -30.83
CA THR A 409 -8.93 0.17 -30.55
C THR A 409 -7.94 -1.01 -30.59
N ASN A 410 -6.66 -0.76 -30.84
CA ASN A 410 -5.66 -1.79 -31.12
C ASN A 410 -4.63 -2.01 -30.00
N GLN A 411 -4.89 -1.47 -28.80
CA GLN A 411 -4.01 -1.64 -27.63
C GLN A 411 -4.60 -2.66 -26.66
N ARG A 412 -3.74 -3.32 -25.88
CA ARG A 412 -4.20 -4.14 -24.76
C ARG A 412 -4.55 -3.21 -23.59
N PRO A 413 -5.60 -3.51 -22.81
CA PRO A 413 -5.89 -2.73 -21.62
C PRO A 413 -4.69 -2.72 -20.67
N GLU A 414 -4.34 -1.52 -20.23
CA GLU A 414 -3.32 -1.22 -19.26
C GLU A 414 -3.84 -1.54 -17.86
N ALA A 415 -3.11 -2.39 -17.14
CA ALA A 415 -3.46 -2.77 -15.78
C ALA A 415 -2.70 -1.87 -14.79
N TRP A 416 -3.39 -1.02 -14.05
CA TRP A 416 -2.74 -0.14 -13.06
C TRP A 416 -2.51 -0.88 -11.74
N GLY A 417 -1.28 -0.80 -11.23
CA GLY A 417 -0.86 -1.38 -9.95
C GLY A 417 -0.39 -0.33 -8.95
N ILE A 418 -0.35 -0.72 -7.68
CA ILE A 418 0.26 0.05 -6.61
C ILE A 418 1.68 -0.46 -6.44
N ALA A 419 2.69 0.37 -6.67
CA ALA A 419 4.07 -0.01 -6.39
C ALA A 419 4.30 -0.01 -4.88
N VAL A 420 4.93 -1.07 -4.35
CA VAL A 420 5.13 -1.27 -2.90
C VAL A 420 6.61 -1.40 -2.50
N GLY A 421 7.50 -1.43 -3.49
CA GLY A 421 8.94 -1.47 -3.31
C GLY A 421 9.67 -1.69 -4.62
N VAL A 422 11.00 -1.71 -4.53
CA VAL A 422 11.91 -1.97 -5.64
C VAL A 422 12.48 -3.39 -5.54
N VAL A 423 12.79 -3.97 -6.68
CA VAL A 423 13.47 -5.26 -6.79
C VAL A 423 14.97 -5.04 -6.55
N ARG A 424 15.59 -5.83 -5.67
CA ARG A 424 17.05 -5.76 -5.44
C ARG A 424 17.79 -6.31 -6.64
N ARG A 425 18.76 -5.56 -7.14
CA ARG A 425 19.61 -5.95 -8.27
C ARG A 425 21.01 -5.37 -8.10
N ASP A 426 21.99 -6.12 -8.59
CA ASP A 426 23.39 -5.69 -8.63
C ASP A 426 23.68 -4.82 -9.88
N ALA A 427 22.86 -4.95 -10.93
CA ALA A 427 22.94 -4.17 -12.16
C ALA A 427 21.54 -3.76 -12.67
N PRO A 428 21.42 -2.63 -13.40
CA PRO A 428 20.19 -2.22 -14.07
C PRO A 428 19.63 -3.33 -14.97
N TYR A 429 18.31 -3.33 -15.17
CA TYR A 429 17.69 -4.20 -16.17
C TYR A 429 18.10 -3.77 -17.58
N GLU A 430 18.50 -4.74 -18.41
CA GLU A 430 18.76 -4.52 -19.83
C GLU A 430 17.56 -5.04 -20.65
N PRO A 431 16.83 -4.15 -21.35
CA PRO A 431 15.74 -4.55 -22.23
C PRO A 431 16.18 -5.58 -23.27
N GLY A 432 15.45 -6.70 -23.35
CA GLY A 432 15.76 -7.81 -24.26
C GLY A 432 16.71 -8.87 -23.70
N SER A 433 17.16 -8.72 -22.44
CA SER A 433 17.84 -9.80 -21.73
C SER A 433 16.92 -11.02 -21.54
N GLN A 434 17.51 -12.22 -21.36
CA GLN A 434 16.75 -13.45 -21.07
C GLN A 434 16.34 -13.55 -19.59
N GLU A 435 16.44 -12.46 -18.84
CA GLU A 435 16.03 -12.45 -17.44
C GLU A 435 14.51 -12.65 -17.35
N GLU A 436 14.07 -13.59 -16.52
CA GLU A 436 12.64 -13.78 -16.28
C GLU A 436 12.10 -12.67 -15.35
N PRO A 437 10.84 -12.23 -15.58
CA PRO A 437 10.15 -11.35 -14.66
C PRO A 437 10.18 -11.90 -13.24
N VAL A 438 10.10 -11.01 -12.26
CA VAL A 438 10.15 -11.41 -10.86
C VAL A 438 8.91 -12.23 -10.51
N ASP A 439 9.12 -13.49 -10.15
CA ASP A 439 8.05 -14.40 -9.73
C ASP A 439 7.94 -14.41 -8.20
N ASP A 440 7.02 -13.61 -7.66
CA ASP A 440 6.76 -13.51 -6.22
C ASP A 440 5.54 -14.33 -5.78
N ARG A 441 5.46 -15.58 -6.24
CA ARG A 441 4.45 -16.52 -5.78
C ARG A 441 4.79 -17.06 -4.38
N CYS A 442 3.74 -17.41 -3.65
CA CYS A 442 3.82 -17.77 -2.23
C CYS A 442 4.67 -19.00 -1.95
N ASP A 443 4.72 -19.93 -2.90
CA ASP A 443 5.45 -21.20 -2.86
C ASP A 443 6.87 -21.10 -3.43
N ALA A 444 7.19 -20.01 -4.13
CA ALA A 444 8.48 -19.78 -4.75
C ALA A 444 8.86 -18.29 -4.67
N PRO A 445 9.16 -17.75 -3.46
CA PRO A 445 9.45 -16.33 -3.31
C PRO A 445 10.78 -15.97 -3.99
N ASP A 446 10.75 -14.93 -4.82
CA ASP A 446 11.97 -14.42 -5.45
C ASP A 446 12.90 -13.77 -4.41
N ALA A 447 14.16 -14.21 -4.37
CA ALA A 447 15.17 -13.69 -3.46
C ALA A 447 15.53 -12.22 -3.71
N ARG A 448 15.26 -11.70 -4.92
CA ARG A 448 15.44 -10.29 -5.28
C ARG A 448 14.43 -9.38 -4.56
N ILE A 449 13.32 -9.92 -4.05
CA ILE A 449 12.35 -9.14 -3.26
C ILE A 449 12.63 -9.32 -1.77
N ASP A 450 12.81 -8.21 -1.07
CA ASP A 450 12.96 -8.23 0.39
C ASP A 450 11.68 -8.68 1.10
N ASP A 451 11.83 -9.35 2.25
CA ASP A 451 10.69 -9.80 3.07
C ASP A 451 9.76 -8.64 3.46
N LYS A 452 10.32 -7.44 3.71
CA LYS A 452 9.55 -6.22 3.95
C LYS A 452 8.67 -5.87 2.76
N VAL A 453 9.21 -5.92 1.54
CA VAL A 453 8.48 -5.57 0.31
C VAL A 453 7.41 -6.61 0.00
N ARG A 454 7.70 -7.91 0.17
CA ARG A 454 6.70 -8.98 0.07
C ARG A 454 5.56 -8.77 1.06
N ALA A 455 5.86 -8.45 2.32
CA ALA A 455 4.85 -8.21 3.33
C ALA A 455 3.95 -7.02 2.98
N ARG A 456 4.54 -5.91 2.50
CA ARG A 456 3.79 -4.75 1.98
C ARG A 456 2.87 -5.14 0.83
N ARG A 457 3.39 -5.89 -0.14
CA ARG A 457 2.62 -6.39 -1.29
C ARG A 457 1.39 -7.16 -0.83
N GLN A 458 1.56 -8.13 0.07
CA GLN A 458 0.46 -8.96 0.56
C GLN A 458 -0.58 -8.15 1.32
N LEU A 459 -0.17 -7.19 2.15
CA LEU A 459 -1.08 -6.26 2.84
C LEU A 459 -1.91 -5.43 1.87
N VAL A 460 -1.29 -4.88 0.82
CA VAL A 460 -2.01 -4.09 -0.19
C VAL A 460 -2.95 -4.99 -1.01
N LEU A 461 -2.54 -6.22 -1.36
CA LEU A 461 -3.41 -7.19 -2.05
C LEU A 461 -4.63 -7.56 -1.20
N LEU A 462 -4.46 -7.74 0.12
CA LEU A 462 -5.59 -7.99 1.04
C LEU A 462 -6.56 -6.81 1.09
N ALA A 463 -6.05 -5.58 1.11
CA ALA A 463 -6.88 -4.39 1.05
C ALA A 463 -7.65 -4.30 -0.28
N LEU A 464 -6.98 -4.53 -1.41
CA LEU A 464 -7.65 -4.53 -2.72
C LEU A 464 -8.69 -5.66 -2.87
N ASP A 465 -8.44 -6.83 -2.29
CA ASP A 465 -9.39 -7.94 -2.25
C ASP A 465 -10.62 -7.58 -1.40
N ASP A 466 -10.43 -6.96 -0.24
CA ASP A 466 -11.51 -6.47 0.60
C ASP A 466 -12.32 -5.35 -0.08
N LEU A 467 -11.63 -4.44 -0.80
CA LEU A 467 -12.26 -3.38 -1.60
C LEU A 467 -13.23 -3.95 -2.63
N ARG A 468 -12.89 -5.10 -3.21
CA ARG A 468 -13.69 -5.80 -4.21
C ARG A 468 -14.80 -6.66 -3.59
N GLY A 469 -14.50 -7.33 -2.47
CA GLY A 469 -15.34 -8.40 -1.90
C GLY A 469 -16.40 -7.92 -0.90
N THR A 470 -16.19 -6.78 -0.24
CA THR A 470 -17.09 -6.29 0.81
C THR A 470 -18.07 -5.27 0.22
N PRO A 471 -19.41 -5.46 0.33
CA PRO A 471 -20.40 -4.59 -0.34
C PRO A 471 -20.23 -3.08 -0.07
N GLY A 472 -19.93 -2.70 1.18
CA GLY A 472 -19.68 -1.30 1.55
C GLY A 472 -18.40 -0.75 0.90
N SER A 473 -17.34 -1.55 0.85
CA SER A 473 -16.08 -1.18 0.22
C SER A 473 -16.18 -1.09 -1.30
N LEU A 474 -16.88 -2.04 -1.93
CA LEU A 474 -17.14 -2.02 -3.37
C LEU A 474 -17.95 -0.79 -3.77
N SER A 475 -18.88 -0.36 -2.92
CA SER A 475 -19.60 0.91 -3.13
C SER A 475 -18.64 2.10 -3.14
N ARG A 476 -17.58 2.11 -2.33
CA ARG A 476 -16.56 3.17 -2.36
C ARG A 476 -15.77 3.15 -3.66
N TRP A 477 -15.30 1.98 -4.09
CA TRP A 477 -14.63 1.84 -5.40
C TRP A 477 -15.53 2.33 -6.53
N ASN A 478 -16.78 1.87 -6.60
CA ASN A 478 -17.76 2.28 -7.62
C ASN A 478 -18.02 3.78 -7.58
N THR A 479 -18.07 4.39 -6.40
CA THR A 479 -18.28 5.83 -6.25
C THR A 479 -17.07 6.62 -6.77
N SER A 480 -15.86 6.22 -6.38
CA SER A 480 -14.62 6.85 -6.87
C SER A 480 -14.44 6.66 -8.38
N PHE A 481 -14.66 5.44 -8.89
CA PHE A 481 -14.66 5.13 -10.32
C PHE A 481 -15.71 5.97 -11.04
N GLY A 482 -16.92 6.04 -10.51
CA GLY A 482 -18.02 6.85 -11.02
C GLY A 482 -17.67 8.32 -11.14
N ARG A 483 -16.97 8.90 -10.15
CA ARG A 483 -16.47 10.30 -10.22
C ARG A 483 -15.39 10.49 -11.30
N MET A 484 -14.52 9.50 -11.48
CA MET A 484 -13.47 9.56 -12.50
C MET A 484 -14.05 9.48 -13.92
N VAL A 485 -14.97 8.54 -14.16
CA VAL A 485 -15.54 8.32 -15.50
C VAL A 485 -16.68 9.28 -15.84
N ASN A 486 -17.43 9.76 -14.84
CA ASN A 486 -18.53 10.72 -15.00
C ASN A 486 -18.18 12.10 -14.46
N ALA A 487 -16.90 12.50 -14.49
CA ALA A 487 -16.56 13.91 -14.27
C ALA A 487 -17.47 14.74 -15.21
N GLU A 488 -18.32 15.59 -14.60
CA GLU A 488 -19.46 16.21 -15.26
C GLU A 488 -19.03 16.86 -16.58
N GLY A 489 -19.69 16.50 -17.68
CA GLY A 489 -19.41 17.08 -19.00
C GLY A 489 -18.66 16.20 -19.99
N ALA A 490 -18.37 14.93 -19.73
CA ALA A 490 -17.74 14.05 -20.74
C ALA A 490 -18.43 14.18 -22.12
N ALA A 491 -17.75 14.84 -23.06
CA ALA A 491 -18.28 15.11 -24.39
C ALA A 491 -18.71 13.81 -25.09
N ALA A 492 -19.76 13.89 -25.89
CA ALA A 492 -20.15 12.80 -26.76
C ALA A 492 -18.95 12.36 -27.62
N ALA A 493 -18.84 11.05 -27.86
CA ALA A 493 -17.84 10.52 -28.77
C ALA A 493 -17.89 11.28 -30.11
N PRO A 494 -16.74 11.44 -30.82
CA PRO A 494 -16.75 12.11 -32.11
C PRO A 494 -17.71 11.39 -33.07
N ASP A 495 -18.34 12.15 -33.98
CA ASP A 495 -19.33 11.60 -34.91
C ASP A 495 -18.80 10.36 -35.63
N GLY A 496 -19.54 9.24 -35.51
CA GLY A 496 -19.18 7.95 -36.11
C GLY A 496 -18.24 7.06 -35.28
N ALA A 497 -17.80 7.49 -34.09
CA ALA A 497 -16.99 6.68 -33.20
C ALA A 497 -17.86 5.74 -32.32
N PRO A 498 -17.44 4.49 -32.08
CA PRO A 498 -18.11 3.63 -31.10
C PRO A 498 -17.90 4.17 -29.69
N ALA A 499 -18.97 4.23 -28.89
CA ALA A 499 -18.85 4.49 -27.45
C ALA A 499 -18.06 3.32 -26.82
N GLN A 500 -16.95 3.65 -26.16
CA GLN A 500 -16.09 2.68 -25.52
C GLN A 500 -15.81 3.14 -24.08
N PRO A 501 -15.79 2.21 -23.13
CA PRO A 501 -15.60 2.56 -21.73
C PRO A 501 -14.18 3.08 -21.50
N ILE A 502 -14.06 4.17 -20.73
CA ILE A 502 -12.78 4.76 -20.29
C ILE A 502 -11.91 3.71 -19.58
N ALA A 503 -12.55 2.80 -18.84
CA ALA A 503 -11.91 1.73 -18.10
C ALA A 503 -12.91 0.59 -17.86
N GLU A 504 -12.41 -0.61 -17.54
CA GLU A 504 -13.26 -1.73 -17.12
C GLU A 504 -14.04 -1.32 -15.85
N ALA A 505 -15.38 -1.38 -15.91
CA ALA A 505 -16.28 -0.97 -14.82
C ALA A 505 -16.32 -1.98 -13.63
N VAL A 506 -15.44 -2.97 -13.65
CA VAL A 506 -15.30 -3.99 -12.61
C VAL A 506 -13.89 -3.93 -12.08
N GLN A 507 -13.76 -3.76 -10.76
CA GLN A 507 -12.46 -3.81 -10.12
C GLN A 507 -11.76 -5.15 -10.45
N PRO A 508 -10.53 -5.13 -11.01
CA PRO A 508 -9.79 -6.34 -11.30
C PRO A 508 -9.56 -7.19 -10.05
N ALA A 509 -9.45 -8.51 -10.22
CA ALA A 509 -9.09 -9.38 -9.13
C ALA A 509 -7.59 -9.19 -8.82
N PRO A 510 -7.19 -8.96 -7.56
CA PRO A 510 -5.78 -8.94 -7.22
C PRO A 510 -5.15 -10.31 -7.50
N ALA A 511 -3.98 -10.32 -8.13
CA ALA A 511 -3.24 -11.54 -8.43
C ALA A 511 -2.11 -11.77 -7.42
N GLY A 512 -1.82 -13.03 -7.09
CA GLY A 512 -0.70 -13.40 -6.22
C GLY A 512 -0.96 -13.18 -4.72
N LEU A 513 -2.22 -13.15 -4.29
CA LEU A 513 -2.56 -13.15 -2.87
C LEU A 513 -2.21 -14.49 -2.23
N CYS A 514 -1.40 -14.45 -1.17
CA CYS A 514 -1.03 -15.63 -0.40
C CYS A 514 -2.09 -15.95 0.65
N PRO A 515 -2.16 -17.22 1.11
CA PRO A 515 -2.92 -17.54 2.30
C PRO A 515 -2.45 -16.67 3.46
N VAL A 516 -3.37 -15.92 4.05
CA VAL A 516 -3.15 -15.10 5.25
C VAL A 516 -4.23 -15.46 6.24
N ARG A 517 -3.82 -15.74 7.47
CA ARG A 517 -4.74 -16.03 8.56
C ARG A 517 -5.29 -14.72 9.09
N ARG A 518 -6.61 -14.61 9.11
CA ARG A 518 -7.31 -13.50 9.75
C ARG A 518 -7.93 -14.00 11.04
N TRP A 519 -7.62 -13.35 12.16
CA TRP A 519 -8.33 -13.61 13.40
C TRP A 519 -9.75 -13.01 13.36
N PRO A 520 -10.71 -13.53 14.14
CA PRO A 520 -12.07 -12.97 14.20
C PRO A 520 -12.12 -11.48 14.55
N TRP A 521 -11.20 -11.01 15.41
CA TRP A 521 -11.09 -9.58 15.74
C TRP A 521 -10.34 -8.76 14.67
N GLU A 522 -9.56 -9.39 13.81
CA GLU A 522 -8.92 -8.73 12.65
C GLU A 522 -9.87 -8.63 11.45
N SER A 523 -10.89 -9.50 11.37
CA SER A 523 -11.90 -9.48 10.31
C SER A 523 -13.04 -8.49 10.56
N GLY A 524 -13.06 -7.86 11.74
CA GLY A 524 -14.02 -6.83 12.13
C GLY A 524 -13.53 -5.38 11.96
N GLY A 525 -12.42 -5.18 11.24
CA GLY A 525 -11.76 -3.88 11.03
C GLY A 525 -12.52 -2.87 10.17
N ALA A 526 -13.85 -2.86 10.21
CA ALA A 526 -14.55 -1.59 10.15
C ALA A 526 -14.43 -0.97 11.54
N ILE A 527 -13.33 -0.26 11.80
CA ILE A 527 -13.25 0.66 12.94
C ILE A 527 -14.29 1.76 12.66
N GLY A 528 -15.53 1.54 13.08
CA GLY A 528 -16.61 2.53 12.94
C GLY A 528 -17.98 2.04 12.47
N ALA A 529 -18.43 0.83 12.84
CA ALA A 529 -19.87 0.57 12.93
C ALA A 529 -20.25 0.52 14.41
N GLY A 530 -20.58 1.69 14.95
CA GLY A 530 -21.00 1.85 16.34
C GLY A 530 -22.17 0.95 16.68
N THR A 531 -22.03 0.21 17.77
CA THR A 531 -23.16 -0.18 18.60
C THR A 531 -23.79 1.07 19.20
N SER A 532 -25.13 1.12 19.11
CA SER A 532 -26.11 2.07 19.71
C SER A 532 -26.19 3.49 19.16
#